data_AF-C0XKN3-F1
#
_entry.id   AF-C0XKN3-F1
#
_cell.length_a   1.000
_cell.length_b   1.000
_cell.length_c   1.000
_cell.angle_alpha   90.00
_cell.angle_beta   90.00
_cell.angle_gamma   90.00
#
_symmetry.space_group_name_H-M   'P 1'
#
loop_
_entity.id
_entity.type
_entity.pdbx_description
1 polymer ?
#
loop_
_entity_poly.entity_id
_entity_poly.type
_entity_poly.pdbx_seq_one_letter_code
_entity_poly.pdbx_strand_id
1 'polypeptide(L)'
;MYSTSYLLFQSLTAVALGDALGVPVQFEEREKLLESPVDTMLGHRAFDVPKGTWSDDTSLSIASLVSLSLGFNLNDLMTRYSQWYHFGDYTPFGTAFDIGKTTKDAIKRFDKGITPELCGGNDEMDNGNGALMRMMPLAFFILTDYRHYQFNDQVASLVHRFTATTHRHPRSLVASGILINVIIRVIQNPNKYAMLRAIQEALDYYKGKNQFKDQVPYFEQLGDSGFLRQTSTQIKSSAYVVDTLNSVFWCLFNSEQYFVAVKS
;
A
#
# COMPACT_ATOMS: atom_id res chain seq x y z
N MET A 1 -4.15 7.11 24.88
CA MET A 1 -4.28 7.38 23.43
C MET A 1 -2.98 8.02 22.99
N TYR A 2 -2.28 7.45 22.00
CA TYR A 2 -1.04 8.03 21.49
C TYR A 2 -1.34 9.25 20.62
N SER A 3 -0.40 10.18 20.49
CA SER A 3 -0.55 11.31 19.56
C SER A 3 -0.52 10.83 18.11
N THR A 4 -1.21 11.55 17.22
CA THR A 4 -1.23 11.25 15.78
C THR A 4 0.17 11.20 15.16
N SER A 5 1.07 12.10 15.59
CA SER A 5 2.46 12.12 15.15
C SER A 5 3.25 10.89 15.60
N TYR A 6 2.99 10.37 16.80
CA TYR A 6 3.61 9.13 17.28
C TYR A 6 3.15 7.93 16.45
N LEU A 7 1.85 7.83 16.15
CA LEU A 7 1.31 6.78 15.30
C LEU A 7 1.86 6.87 13.87
N LEU A 8 2.00 8.08 13.31
CA LEU A 8 2.62 8.28 11.99
C LEU A 8 4.06 7.74 11.95
N PHE A 9 4.87 8.10 12.95
CA PHE A 9 6.24 7.61 13.06
C PHE A 9 6.32 6.08 13.18
N GLN A 10 5.48 5.49 14.06
CA GLN A 10 5.43 4.04 14.21
C GLN A 10 5.00 3.34 12.92
N SER A 11 3.97 3.84 12.25
CA SER A 11 3.45 3.24 11.02
C SER A 11 4.46 3.30 9.88
N LEU A 12 5.18 4.42 9.69
CA LEU A 12 6.22 4.50 8.66
C LEU A 12 7.45 3.67 8.99
N THR A 13 7.81 3.57 10.28
CA THR A 13 8.86 2.63 10.71
C THR A 13 8.44 1.19 10.42
N ALA A 14 7.17 0.85 10.64
CA ALA A 14 6.63 -0.48 10.36
C ALA A 14 6.60 -0.82 8.85
N VAL A 15 6.36 0.17 7.99
CA VAL A 15 6.52 0.03 6.53
C VAL A 15 7.97 -0.30 6.19
N ALA A 16 8.92 0.49 6.68
CA ALA A 16 10.35 0.27 6.43
C ALA A 16 10.87 -1.08 6.92
N LEU A 17 10.42 -1.52 8.09
CA LEU A 17 10.79 -2.82 8.64
C LEU A 17 10.18 -3.99 7.84
N GLY A 18 8.91 -3.87 7.43
CA GLY A 18 8.25 -4.91 6.62
C GLY A 18 8.88 -5.04 5.23
N ASP A 19 9.13 -3.91 4.59
CA ASP A 19 9.86 -3.79 3.32
C ASP A 19 11.24 -4.45 3.43
N ALA A 20 12.09 -4.00 4.36
CA ALA A 20 13.45 -4.54 4.51
C ALA A 20 13.50 -6.04 4.90
N LEU A 21 12.45 -6.58 5.54
CA LEU A 21 12.32 -8.02 5.78
C LEU A 21 11.91 -8.79 4.52
N GLY A 22 11.05 -8.19 3.68
CA GLY A 22 10.51 -8.81 2.47
C GLY A 22 11.46 -8.80 1.27
N VAL A 23 12.24 -7.72 1.09
CA VAL A 23 13.14 -7.53 -0.06
C VAL A 23 14.06 -8.73 -0.33
N PRO A 24 14.76 -9.33 0.66
CA PRO A 24 15.68 -10.43 0.39
C PRO A 24 15.02 -11.72 -0.10
N VAL A 25 13.71 -11.88 0.11
CA VAL A 25 12.94 -13.08 -0.27
C VAL A 25 11.89 -12.80 -1.32
N GLN A 26 11.95 -11.62 -1.95
CA GLN A 26 11.12 -11.31 -3.09
C GLN A 26 11.38 -12.33 -4.20
N PHE A 27 10.31 -12.78 -4.87
CA PHE A 27 10.33 -13.80 -5.92
C PHE A 27 10.70 -15.23 -5.48
N GLU A 28 10.89 -15.48 -4.18
CA GLU A 28 11.05 -16.84 -3.65
C GLU A 28 9.72 -17.60 -3.64
N GLU A 29 9.82 -18.93 -3.78
CA GLU A 29 8.68 -19.83 -3.67
C GLU A 29 8.25 -19.96 -2.21
N ARG A 30 6.94 -19.92 -1.95
CA ARG A 30 6.38 -19.97 -0.60
C ARG A 30 6.81 -21.23 0.15
N GLU A 31 6.89 -22.35 -0.55
CA GLU A 31 7.29 -23.65 -0.01
C GLU A 31 8.68 -23.59 0.65
N LYS A 32 9.63 -22.90 0.01
CA LYS A 32 10.99 -22.71 0.56
C LYS A 32 10.98 -21.83 1.82
N LEU A 33 10.11 -20.83 1.86
CA LEU A 33 9.97 -19.94 3.02
C LEU A 33 9.25 -20.63 4.19
N LEU A 34 8.43 -21.65 3.95
CA LEU A 34 7.85 -22.48 5.00
C LEU A 34 8.90 -23.41 5.62
N GLU A 35 9.85 -23.91 4.82
CA GLU A 35 10.97 -24.73 5.31
C GLU A 35 12.03 -23.90 6.03
N SER A 36 12.27 -22.67 5.59
CA SER A 36 13.25 -21.74 6.16
C SER A 36 12.65 -20.34 6.34
N PRO A 37 11.86 -20.12 7.42
CA PRO A 37 11.19 -18.85 7.65
C PRO A 37 12.18 -17.70 7.85
N VAL A 38 11.85 -16.53 7.31
CA VAL A 38 12.61 -15.30 7.55
C VAL A 38 12.30 -14.80 8.95
N ASP A 39 13.29 -14.90 9.84
CA ASP A 39 13.16 -14.45 11.22
C ASP A 39 14.04 -13.27 11.62
N THR A 40 14.94 -12.89 10.72
CA THR A 40 15.96 -11.86 10.90
C THR A 40 16.16 -11.08 9.61
N MET A 41 16.80 -9.91 9.70
CA MET A 41 17.14 -9.12 8.52
C MET A 41 18.24 -9.82 7.71
N LEU A 42 17.92 -10.14 6.46
CA LEU A 42 18.81 -10.77 5.49
C LEU A 42 19.28 -9.74 4.46
N GLY A 43 20.39 -10.03 3.77
CA GLY A 43 20.91 -9.21 2.67
C GLY A 43 21.55 -10.09 1.60
N HIS A 44 21.92 -9.51 0.46
CA HIS A 44 22.60 -10.18 -0.65
C HIS A 44 21.88 -11.44 -1.16
N ARG A 45 20.58 -11.30 -1.47
CA ARG A 45 19.72 -12.37 -2.00
C ARG A 45 19.08 -11.95 -3.33
N ALA A 46 17.77 -11.66 -3.34
CA ALA A 46 17.06 -11.17 -4.52
C ALA A 46 17.74 -9.96 -5.17
N PHE A 47 18.33 -9.10 -4.33
CA PHE A 47 19.23 -8.01 -4.73
C PHE A 47 20.53 -8.04 -3.94
N ASP A 48 21.59 -7.50 -4.55
CA ASP A 48 22.90 -7.35 -3.93
C ASP A 48 22.95 -6.10 -3.03
N VAL A 49 22.18 -6.13 -1.94
CA VAL A 49 22.10 -5.04 -0.95
C VAL A 49 22.32 -5.55 0.47
N PRO A 50 22.93 -4.75 1.37
CA PRO A 50 23.14 -5.14 2.77
C PRO A 50 21.84 -5.45 3.51
N LYS A 51 21.94 -6.18 4.63
CA LYS A 51 20.80 -6.45 5.49
C LYS A 51 20.16 -5.18 6.04
N GLY A 52 18.83 -5.15 6.10
CA GLY A 52 18.07 -3.99 6.58
C GLY A 52 17.86 -2.90 5.52
N THR A 53 18.20 -3.17 4.25
CA THR A 53 17.90 -2.27 3.13
C THR A 53 16.44 -2.39 2.73
N TRP A 54 15.74 -1.26 2.71
CA TRP A 54 14.36 -1.12 2.21
C TRP A 54 14.35 -0.63 0.74
N SER A 55 13.26 -0.88 0.02
CA SER A 55 13.11 -0.67 -1.43
C SER A 55 12.22 0.53 -1.80
N ASP A 56 11.51 0.43 -2.93
CA ASP A 56 10.59 1.44 -3.45
C ASP A 56 9.35 1.63 -2.56
N ASP A 57 8.88 0.61 -1.84
CA ASP A 57 7.78 0.72 -0.87
C ASP A 57 8.04 1.85 0.15
N THR A 58 9.20 1.79 0.80
CA THR A 58 9.60 2.79 1.79
C THR A 58 10.02 4.10 1.13
N SER A 59 10.79 4.05 0.04
CA SER A 59 11.25 5.25 -0.66
C SER A 59 10.07 6.13 -1.08
N LEU A 60 9.06 5.52 -1.71
CA LEU A 60 7.88 6.23 -2.20
C LEU A 60 6.95 6.63 -1.05
N SER A 61 6.92 5.89 0.06
CA SER A 61 6.22 6.31 1.29
C SER A 61 6.86 7.57 1.90
N ILE A 62 8.19 7.65 1.96
CA ILE A 62 8.89 8.84 2.45
C ILE A 62 8.64 10.02 1.50
N ALA A 63 8.81 9.83 0.19
CA ALA A 63 8.52 10.86 -0.80
C ALA A 63 7.08 11.39 -0.69
N SER A 64 6.11 10.48 -0.48
CA SER A 64 4.71 10.83 -0.23
C SER A 64 4.51 11.64 1.03
N LEU A 65 5.13 11.24 2.14
CA LEU A 65 5.06 11.98 3.40
C LEU A 65 5.59 13.40 3.24
N VAL A 66 6.77 13.55 2.61
CA VAL A 66 7.39 14.87 2.42
C VAL A 66 6.49 15.75 1.55
N SER A 67 5.93 15.21 0.47
CA SER A 67 5.00 15.97 -0.37
C SER A 67 3.75 16.41 0.38
N LEU A 68 3.07 15.47 1.05
CA LEU A 68 1.83 15.73 1.77
C LEU A 68 2.02 16.68 2.96
N SER A 69 3.23 16.76 3.52
CA SER A 69 3.55 17.74 4.57
C SER A 69 3.47 19.20 4.09
N LEU A 70 3.51 19.42 2.77
CA LEU A 70 3.34 20.72 2.11
C LEU A 70 1.90 20.95 1.60
N GLY A 71 1.00 20.00 1.83
CA GLY A 71 -0.36 19.99 1.29
C GLY A 71 -0.57 18.98 0.17
N PHE A 72 -1.82 18.85 -0.31
CA PHE A 72 -2.15 17.90 -1.37
C PHE A 72 -1.79 18.43 -2.77
N ASN A 73 -0.53 18.26 -3.17
CA ASN A 73 -0.01 18.68 -4.48
C ASN A 73 0.58 17.50 -5.26
N LEU A 74 -0.15 17.01 -6.26
CA LEU A 74 0.27 15.86 -7.05
C LEU A 74 1.45 16.13 -7.99
N ASN A 75 1.69 17.39 -8.37
CA ASN A 75 2.87 17.73 -9.18
C ASN A 75 4.14 17.65 -8.33
N ASP A 76 4.09 18.14 -7.09
CA ASP A 76 5.20 17.97 -6.14
C ASP A 76 5.41 16.49 -5.82
N LEU A 77 4.33 15.72 -5.58
CA LEU A 77 4.41 14.28 -5.35
C LEU A 77 5.13 13.55 -6.49
N MET A 78 4.69 13.77 -7.74
CA MET A 78 5.29 13.12 -8.91
C MET A 78 6.72 13.63 -9.19
N THR A 79 7.02 14.88 -8.86
CA THR A 79 8.39 15.41 -8.93
C THR A 79 9.30 14.66 -7.96
N ARG A 80 8.85 14.38 -6.73
CA ARG A 80 9.63 13.59 -5.77
C ARG A 80 9.80 12.14 -6.17
N TYR A 81 8.77 11.53 -6.77
CA TYR A 81 8.92 10.19 -7.34
C TYR A 81 9.90 10.17 -8.51
N SER A 82 9.89 11.19 -9.37
CA SER A 82 10.87 11.35 -10.44
C SER A 82 12.29 11.56 -9.89
N GLN A 83 12.44 12.36 -8.83
CA GLN A 83 13.73 12.54 -8.14
C GLN A 83 14.27 11.25 -7.53
N TRP A 84 13.42 10.48 -6.84
CA TRP A 84 13.78 9.14 -6.37
C TRP A 84 14.27 8.28 -7.53
N TYR A 85 13.48 8.20 -8.61
CA TYR A 85 13.77 7.32 -9.73
C TYR A 85 15.07 7.67 -10.48
N HIS A 86 15.35 8.95 -10.72
CA HIS A 86 16.50 9.38 -11.51
C HIS A 86 17.75 9.69 -10.69
N PHE A 87 17.59 10.13 -9.45
CA PHE A 87 18.70 10.63 -8.61
C PHE A 87 18.88 9.86 -7.30
N GLY A 88 18.01 8.90 -7.00
CA GLY A 88 18.13 8.07 -5.79
C GLY A 88 17.76 8.82 -4.51
N ASP A 89 17.03 9.94 -4.60
CA ASP A 89 16.47 10.62 -3.44
C ASP A 89 15.62 9.66 -2.61
N TYR A 90 15.62 9.83 -1.29
CA TYR A 90 14.89 8.95 -0.36
C TYR A 90 15.28 7.48 -0.46
N THR A 91 16.50 7.13 -0.87
CA THR A 91 17.01 5.74 -0.85
C THR A 91 18.12 5.58 0.19
N PRO A 92 18.43 4.35 0.64
CA PRO A 92 19.50 4.10 1.60
C PRO A 92 20.90 4.41 1.06
N PHE A 93 21.10 4.27 -0.26
CA PHE A 93 22.43 4.30 -0.90
C PHE A 93 22.51 5.22 -2.13
N GLY A 94 21.58 6.18 -2.26
CA GLY A 94 21.57 7.14 -3.37
C GLY A 94 21.28 6.50 -4.74
N THR A 95 20.66 5.33 -4.78
CA THR A 95 20.28 4.64 -6.03
C THR A 95 18.93 3.94 -5.85
N ALA A 96 17.97 4.23 -6.73
CA ALA A 96 16.68 3.55 -6.75
C ALA A 96 16.80 2.14 -7.35
N PHE A 97 16.08 1.19 -6.76
CA PHE A 97 15.96 -0.19 -7.24
C PHE A 97 14.54 -0.71 -7.00
N ASP A 98 14.26 -1.92 -7.48
CA ASP A 98 12.97 -2.64 -7.36
C ASP A 98 11.72 -1.90 -7.89
N ILE A 99 11.89 -0.89 -8.74
CA ILE A 99 10.74 -0.16 -9.28
C ILE A 99 9.83 -1.04 -10.13
N GLY A 100 8.57 -1.18 -9.71
CA GLY A 100 7.52 -1.83 -10.49
C GLY A 100 7.26 -1.15 -11.84
N LYS A 101 6.96 -1.95 -12.88
CA LYS A 101 6.76 -1.46 -14.26
C LYS A 101 5.74 -0.33 -14.35
N THR A 102 4.57 -0.49 -13.72
CA THR A 102 3.48 0.50 -13.76
C THR A 102 3.90 1.84 -13.15
N THR A 103 4.60 1.81 -12.02
CA THR A 103 5.17 3.01 -11.36
C THR A 103 6.20 3.68 -12.26
N LYS A 104 7.14 2.90 -12.82
CA LYS A 104 8.18 3.39 -13.74
C LYS A 104 7.58 4.08 -14.97
N ASP A 105 6.58 3.46 -15.59
CA ASP A 105 5.94 4.00 -16.78
C ASP A 105 5.15 5.28 -16.45
N ALA A 106 4.54 5.35 -15.27
CA ALA A 106 3.85 6.56 -14.82
C ALA A 106 4.80 7.74 -14.56
N ILE A 107 5.94 7.51 -13.91
CA ILE A 107 6.99 8.53 -13.74
C ILE A 107 7.47 9.03 -15.11
N LYS A 108 7.73 8.12 -16.05
CA LYS A 108 8.12 8.48 -17.42
C LYS A 108 7.04 9.28 -18.18
N ARG A 109 5.75 9.07 -17.90
CA ARG A 109 4.67 9.89 -18.47
C ARG A 109 4.69 11.29 -17.87
N PHE A 110 4.88 11.40 -16.55
CA PHE A 110 5.02 12.68 -15.87
C PHE A 110 6.22 13.48 -16.39
N ASP A 111 7.38 12.84 -16.54
CA ASP A 111 8.60 13.47 -17.09
C ASP A 111 8.39 14.03 -18.50
N LYS A 112 7.42 13.49 -19.26
CA LYS A 112 7.03 13.97 -20.59
C LYS A 112 5.95 15.07 -20.55
N GLY A 113 5.59 15.55 -19.37
CA GLY A 113 4.61 16.63 -19.17
C GLY A 113 3.15 16.18 -19.09
N ILE A 114 2.87 14.88 -18.92
CA ILE A 114 1.50 14.42 -18.64
C ILE A 114 1.11 14.84 -17.22
N THR A 115 -0.12 15.32 -17.06
CA THR A 115 -0.63 15.73 -15.75
C THR A 115 -0.67 14.53 -14.79
N PRO A 116 -0.34 14.71 -13.49
CA PRO A 116 -0.24 13.62 -12.52
C PRO A 116 -1.45 12.67 -12.51
N GLU A 117 -2.67 13.22 -12.55
CA GLU A 117 -3.91 12.44 -12.53
C GLU A 117 -4.08 11.47 -13.72
N LEU A 118 -3.33 11.68 -14.81
CA LEU A 118 -3.38 10.87 -16.03
C LEU A 118 -2.13 9.99 -16.22
N CYS A 119 -1.16 10.07 -15.31
CA CYS A 119 0.10 9.34 -15.44
C CYS A 119 -0.04 7.83 -15.19
N GLY A 120 -1.05 7.40 -14.41
CA GLY A 120 -1.16 6.02 -14.02
C GLY A 120 -1.45 5.04 -15.16
N GLY A 121 -1.12 3.77 -14.94
CA GLY A 121 -1.58 2.66 -15.78
C GLY A 121 -3.08 2.43 -15.63
N ASN A 122 -3.77 2.09 -16.71
CA ASN A 122 -5.24 1.87 -16.74
C ASN A 122 -5.64 0.56 -17.40
N ASP A 123 -4.67 -0.27 -17.75
CA ASP A 123 -4.95 -1.57 -18.32
C ASP A 123 -5.14 -2.59 -17.21
N GLU A 124 -5.78 -3.72 -17.51
CA GLU A 124 -6.02 -4.76 -16.51
C GLU A 124 -4.72 -5.31 -15.91
N MET A 125 -3.64 -5.30 -16.69
CA MET A 125 -2.30 -5.70 -16.27
C MET A 125 -1.58 -4.66 -15.40
N ASP A 126 -2.14 -3.46 -15.24
CA ASP A 126 -1.58 -2.40 -14.41
C ASP A 126 -2.02 -2.50 -12.94
N ASN A 127 -2.78 -3.54 -12.56
CA ASN A 127 -3.31 -3.73 -11.20
C ASN A 127 -2.30 -4.33 -10.21
N GLY A 128 -1.05 -3.84 -10.25
CA GLY A 128 -0.04 -4.16 -9.26
C GLY A 128 -0.33 -3.51 -7.89
N ASN A 129 0.36 -3.98 -6.85
CA ASN A 129 0.27 -3.47 -5.49
C ASN A 129 1.05 -2.16 -5.26
N GLY A 130 1.76 -1.65 -6.28
CA GLY A 130 2.63 -0.49 -6.17
C GLY A 130 1.94 0.76 -5.60
N ALA A 131 0.63 0.92 -5.80
CA ALA A 131 -0.11 2.00 -5.14
C ALA A 131 -0.34 1.76 -3.64
N LEU A 132 -0.66 0.54 -3.23
CA LEU A 132 -1.03 0.20 -1.86
C LEU A 132 0.11 0.42 -0.87
N MET A 133 1.34 0.06 -1.26
CA MET A 133 2.52 0.08 -0.38
C MET A 133 2.85 1.46 0.21
N ARG A 134 2.35 2.54 -0.40
CA ARG A 134 2.62 3.93 -0.01
C ARG A 134 1.39 4.72 0.42
N MET A 135 0.32 4.04 0.82
CA MET A 135 -0.93 4.67 1.25
C MET A 135 -0.86 5.25 2.67
N MET A 136 0.07 4.80 3.51
CA MET A 136 0.14 5.18 4.92
C MET A 136 0.21 6.71 5.15
N PRO A 137 1.08 7.48 4.45
CA PRO A 137 1.11 8.94 4.57
C PRO A 137 -0.24 9.61 4.25
N LEU A 138 -0.95 9.13 3.23
CA LEU A 138 -2.23 9.71 2.83
C LEU A 138 -3.31 9.53 3.89
N ALA A 139 -3.33 8.39 4.59
CA ALA A 139 -4.28 8.16 5.69
C ALA A 139 -4.11 9.19 6.83
N PHE A 140 -2.86 9.51 7.20
CA PHE A 140 -2.57 10.53 8.20
C PHE A 140 -2.87 11.96 7.71
N PHE A 141 -2.64 12.22 6.43
CA PHE A 141 -3.03 13.48 5.80
C PHE A 141 -4.56 13.69 5.91
N ILE A 142 -5.36 12.69 5.53
CA ILE A 142 -6.82 12.73 5.66
C ILE A 142 -7.26 12.94 7.11
N LEU A 143 -6.64 12.24 8.08
CA LEU A 143 -6.97 12.39 9.49
C LEU A 143 -6.71 13.80 10.05
N THR A 144 -5.80 14.56 9.42
CA THR A 144 -5.50 15.93 9.83
C THR A 144 -6.62 16.89 9.41
N ASP A 145 -7.20 16.68 8.22
CA ASP A 145 -8.24 17.55 7.67
C ASP A 145 -9.66 17.16 8.13
N TYR A 146 -9.92 15.88 8.41
CA TYR A 146 -11.26 15.36 8.69
C TYR A 146 -11.41 14.86 10.14
N ARG A 147 -11.66 15.78 11.09
CA ARG A 147 -11.89 15.44 12.52
C ARG A 147 -13.05 14.45 12.72
N HIS A 148 -14.04 14.47 11.84
CA HIS A 148 -15.15 13.52 11.80
C HIS A 148 -15.09 12.69 10.51
N TYR A 149 -14.09 11.82 10.44
CA TYR A 149 -13.87 10.97 9.28
C TYR A 149 -15.08 10.08 8.94
N GLN A 150 -15.46 10.11 7.66
CA GLN A 150 -16.40 9.21 7.02
C GLN A 150 -15.87 8.87 5.63
N PHE A 151 -16.03 7.63 5.19
CA PHE A 151 -15.68 7.25 3.83
C PHE A 151 -16.78 7.73 2.87
N ASN A 152 -16.51 8.82 2.14
CA ASN A 152 -17.46 9.50 1.27
C ASN A 152 -16.80 9.93 -0.06
N ASP A 153 -17.55 10.62 -0.93
CA ASP A 153 -17.09 11.05 -2.25
C ASP A 153 -15.84 11.94 -2.20
N GLN A 154 -15.69 12.77 -1.17
CA GLN A 154 -14.52 13.65 -1.02
C GLN A 154 -13.27 12.84 -0.66
N VAL A 155 -13.37 11.94 0.32
CA VAL A 155 -12.28 11.04 0.70
C VAL A 155 -11.92 10.11 -0.45
N ALA A 156 -12.90 9.49 -1.10
CA ALA A 156 -12.67 8.61 -2.24
C ALA A 156 -11.99 9.36 -3.39
N SER A 157 -12.42 10.59 -3.71
CA SER A 157 -11.78 11.41 -4.74
C SER A 157 -10.31 11.69 -4.42
N LEU A 158 -9.99 12.03 -3.16
CA LEU A 158 -8.61 12.26 -2.73
C LEU A 158 -7.74 11.01 -2.91
N VAL A 159 -8.25 9.85 -2.44
CA VAL A 159 -7.58 8.56 -2.59
C VAL A 159 -7.38 8.21 -4.05
N HIS A 160 -8.41 8.38 -4.89
CA HIS A 160 -8.32 8.06 -6.31
C HIS A 160 -7.30 8.92 -7.02
N ARG A 161 -7.29 10.22 -6.76
CA ARG A 161 -6.32 11.16 -7.34
C ARG A 161 -4.89 10.82 -6.95
N PHE A 162 -4.65 10.49 -5.67
CA PHE A 162 -3.33 10.03 -5.21
C PHE A 162 -2.93 8.70 -5.86
N THR A 163 -3.85 7.73 -5.96
CA THR A 163 -3.61 6.42 -6.57
C THR A 163 -3.30 6.55 -8.06
N ALA A 164 -4.09 7.36 -8.78
CA ALA A 164 -4.02 7.57 -10.22
C ALA A 164 -2.71 8.19 -10.72
N THR A 165 -1.91 8.75 -9.82
CA THR A 165 -0.53 9.20 -10.12
C THR A 165 0.31 8.10 -10.75
N THR A 166 0.02 6.83 -10.43
CA THR A 166 0.71 5.67 -11.01
C THR A 166 -0.20 4.52 -11.39
N HIS A 167 -1.34 4.33 -10.71
CA HIS A 167 -2.27 3.24 -10.97
C HIS A 167 -3.70 3.83 -11.05
N ARG A 168 -4.22 4.03 -12.26
CA ARG A 168 -5.56 4.62 -12.48
C ARG A 168 -6.64 3.60 -12.81
N HIS A 169 -6.28 2.32 -12.98
CA HIS A 169 -7.26 1.27 -13.25
C HIS A 169 -8.29 1.20 -12.09
N PRO A 170 -9.62 1.10 -12.38
CA PRO A 170 -10.68 1.13 -11.35
C PRO A 170 -10.48 0.17 -10.18
N ARG A 171 -9.93 -1.03 -10.44
CA ARG A 171 -9.62 -2.02 -9.40
C ARG A 171 -8.57 -1.52 -8.39
N SER A 172 -7.48 -0.90 -8.85
CA SER A 172 -6.49 -0.27 -7.96
C SER A 172 -7.07 0.90 -7.17
N LEU A 173 -7.98 1.68 -7.76
CA LEU A 173 -8.68 2.78 -7.08
C LEU A 173 -9.57 2.26 -5.93
N VAL A 174 -10.34 1.21 -6.19
CA VAL A 174 -11.18 0.53 -5.18
C VAL A 174 -10.31 -0.05 -4.07
N ALA A 175 -9.26 -0.81 -4.42
CA ALA A 175 -8.35 -1.40 -3.45
C ALA A 175 -7.71 -0.35 -2.52
N SER A 176 -7.26 0.76 -3.09
CA SER A 176 -6.65 1.86 -2.33
C SER A 176 -7.66 2.52 -1.39
N GLY A 177 -8.91 2.68 -1.83
CA GLY A 177 -9.99 3.17 -0.97
C GLY A 177 -10.29 2.24 0.19
N ILE A 178 -10.34 0.93 -0.05
CA ILE A 178 -10.52 -0.08 1.00
C ILE A 178 -9.39 0.02 2.02
N LEU A 179 -8.13 0.03 1.55
CA LEU A 179 -6.96 0.09 2.43
C LEU A 179 -6.92 1.38 3.25
N ILE A 180 -7.18 2.53 2.63
CA ILE A 180 -7.24 3.83 3.34
C ILE A 180 -8.33 3.81 4.40
N ASN A 181 -9.53 3.31 4.08
CA ASN A 181 -10.60 3.25 5.06
C ASN A 181 -10.23 2.36 6.25
N VAL A 182 -9.63 1.20 5.98
CA VAL A 182 -9.14 0.28 7.01
C VAL A 182 -8.08 0.94 7.88
N ILE A 183 -7.04 1.54 7.29
CA ILE A 183 -5.96 2.20 8.04
C ILE A 183 -6.55 3.25 8.98
N ILE A 184 -7.41 4.14 8.47
CA ILE A 184 -7.98 5.23 9.26
C ILE A 184 -8.86 4.69 10.39
N ARG A 185 -9.73 3.71 10.11
CA ARG A 185 -10.62 3.11 11.11
C ARG A 185 -9.87 2.34 12.19
N VAL A 186 -8.77 1.66 11.83
CA VAL A 186 -7.89 0.96 12.79
C VAL A 186 -7.11 1.96 13.65
N ILE A 187 -6.63 3.08 13.08
CA ILE A 187 -6.01 4.17 13.86
C ILE A 187 -6.99 4.71 14.90
N GLN A 188 -8.25 4.91 14.52
CA GLN A 188 -9.30 5.41 15.42
C GLN A 188 -9.71 4.39 16.48
N ASN A 189 -9.76 3.10 16.11
CA ASN A 189 -10.16 2.01 16.99
C ASN A 189 -9.44 0.71 16.63
N PRO A 190 -8.32 0.38 17.29
CA PRO A 190 -7.41 -0.69 16.86
C PRO A 190 -7.92 -2.07 17.26
N ASN A 191 -8.88 -2.61 16.50
CA ASN A 191 -9.38 -3.97 16.69
C ASN A 191 -9.85 -4.61 15.36
N LYS A 192 -9.92 -5.95 15.36
CA LYS A 192 -10.31 -6.75 14.18
C LYS A 192 -11.73 -6.43 13.69
N TYR A 193 -12.67 -6.11 14.57
CA TYR A 193 -14.02 -5.71 14.18
C TYR A 193 -14.06 -4.34 13.49
N ALA A 194 -13.18 -3.41 13.86
CA ALA A 194 -13.05 -2.12 13.18
C ALA A 194 -12.51 -2.31 11.76
N MET A 195 -11.51 -3.18 11.58
CA MET A 195 -11.00 -3.57 10.28
C MET A 195 -12.10 -4.17 9.39
N LEU A 196 -12.82 -5.19 9.87
CA LEU A 196 -13.88 -5.85 9.09
C LEU A 196 -15.01 -4.88 8.71
N ARG A 197 -15.44 -4.01 9.64
CA ARG A 197 -16.43 -2.98 9.34
C ARG A 197 -15.94 -1.96 8.32
N ALA A 198 -14.66 -1.59 8.37
CA ALA A 198 -14.08 -0.65 7.41
C ALA A 198 -14.00 -1.23 5.99
N ILE A 199 -13.71 -2.53 5.88
CA ILE A 199 -13.78 -3.24 4.60
C ILE A 199 -15.21 -3.16 4.05
N GLN A 200 -16.21 -3.53 4.85
CA GLN A 200 -17.61 -3.52 4.41
C GLN A 200 -18.09 -2.11 4.04
N GLU A 201 -17.76 -1.09 4.84
CA GLU A 201 -18.09 0.31 4.57
C GLU A 201 -17.57 0.78 3.20
N ALA A 202 -16.32 0.43 2.86
CA ALA A 202 -15.74 0.79 1.57
C ALA A 202 -16.39 0.00 0.42
N LEU A 203 -16.65 -1.31 0.60
CA LEU A 203 -17.31 -2.14 -0.40
C LEU A 203 -18.75 -1.65 -0.69
N ASP A 204 -19.52 -1.33 0.35
CA ASP A 204 -20.88 -0.81 0.22
C ASP A 204 -20.89 0.54 -0.51
N TYR A 205 -19.94 1.43 -0.19
CA TYR A 205 -19.74 2.67 -0.91
C TYR A 205 -19.51 2.42 -2.41
N TYR A 206 -18.56 1.55 -2.77
CA TYR A 206 -18.22 1.30 -4.18
C TYR A 206 -19.31 0.54 -4.93
N LYS A 207 -20.07 -0.31 -4.26
CA LYS A 207 -21.24 -1.00 -4.84
C LYS A 207 -22.30 0.00 -5.30
N GLY A 208 -22.44 1.13 -4.60
CA GLY A 208 -23.33 2.23 -4.98
C GLY A 208 -22.81 3.12 -6.12
N LYS A 209 -21.60 2.89 -6.64
CA LYS A 209 -21.00 3.73 -7.70
C LYS A 209 -20.92 2.95 -9.02
N ASN A 210 -21.63 3.43 -10.05
CA ASN A 210 -21.69 2.77 -11.37
C ASN A 210 -20.32 2.49 -12.00
N GLN A 211 -19.33 3.36 -11.78
CA GLN A 211 -17.97 3.19 -12.32
C GLN A 211 -17.17 2.07 -11.63
N PHE A 212 -17.53 1.70 -10.40
CA PHE A 212 -16.74 0.82 -9.54
C PHE A 212 -17.46 -0.46 -9.14
N LYS A 213 -18.79 -0.53 -9.31
CA LYS A 213 -19.60 -1.68 -8.91
C LYS A 213 -19.09 -3.02 -9.46
N ASP A 214 -18.56 -3.03 -10.70
CA ASP A 214 -18.07 -4.25 -11.35
C ASP A 214 -16.70 -4.70 -10.80
N GLN A 215 -16.02 -3.84 -10.04
CA GLN A 215 -14.77 -4.16 -9.36
C GLN A 215 -15.00 -4.74 -7.95
N VAL A 216 -16.16 -4.50 -7.34
CA VAL A 216 -16.49 -4.97 -5.98
C VAL A 216 -16.38 -6.49 -5.82
N PRO A 217 -16.86 -7.32 -6.77
CA PRO A 217 -16.78 -8.78 -6.66
C PRO A 217 -15.36 -9.34 -6.45
N TYR A 218 -14.33 -8.64 -6.92
CA TYR A 218 -12.94 -9.07 -6.73
C TYR A 218 -12.47 -8.99 -5.26
N PHE A 219 -13.19 -8.26 -4.41
CA PHE A 219 -12.79 -7.95 -3.04
C PHE A 219 -13.75 -8.52 -1.98
N GLU A 220 -14.80 -9.25 -2.38
CA GLU A 220 -15.85 -9.73 -1.46
C GLU A 220 -15.31 -10.65 -0.36
N GLN A 221 -14.25 -11.41 -0.64
CA GLN A 221 -13.65 -12.32 0.34
C GLN A 221 -12.82 -11.63 1.43
N LEU A 222 -12.46 -10.35 1.29
CA LEU A 222 -11.61 -9.63 2.25
C LEU A 222 -12.20 -9.60 3.68
N GLY A 223 -13.53 -9.56 3.78
CA GLY A 223 -14.26 -9.59 5.05
C GLY A 223 -14.87 -10.94 5.39
N ASP A 224 -14.69 -11.96 4.53
CA ASP A 224 -15.32 -13.26 4.71
C ASP A 224 -14.60 -14.08 5.79
N SER A 225 -15.37 -14.52 6.78
CA SER A 225 -14.83 -15.29 7.90
C SER A 225 -14.33 -16.68 7.49
N GLY A 226 -14.85 -17.26 6.41
CA GLY A 226 -14.38 -18.52 5.85
C GLY A 226 -12.99 -18.37 5.24
N PHE A 227 -12.83 -17.36 4.38
CA PHE A 227 -11.53 -16.98 3.79
C PHE A 227 -10.48 -16.66 4.87
N LEU A 228 -10.82 -15.81 5.84
CA LEU A 228 -9.88 -15.40 6.89
C LEU A 228 -9.45 -16.53 7.84
N ARG A 229 -10.16 -17.67 7.85
CA ARG A 229 -9.82 -18.87 8.63
C ARG A 229 -9.07 -19.94 7.84
N GLN A 230 -8.81 -19.70 6.55
CA GLN A 230 -8.02 -20.62 5.74
C GLN A 230 -6.58 -20.74 6.26
N THR A 231 -5.93 -21.86 5.96
CA THR A 231 -4.51 -22.04 6.25
C THR A 231 -3.67 -21.12 5.38
N SER A 232 -2.48 -20.74 5.88
CA SER A 232 -1.54 -19.86 5.17
C SER A 232 -1.22 -20.34 3.74
N THR A 233 -1.17 -21.67 3.52
CA THR A 233 -0.94 -22.30 2.20
C THR A 233 -2.00 -22.02 1.14
N GLN A 234 -3.22 -21.58 1.52
CA GLN A 234 -4.27 -21.22 0.58
C GLN A 234 -4.24 -19.74 0.18
N ILE A 235 -3.38 -18.95 0.84
CA ILE A 235 -3.30 -17.50 0.65
C ILE A 235 -2.27 -17.18 -0.44
N LYS A 236 -2.74 -16.53 -1.50
CA LYS A 236 -1.89 -16.07 -2.62
C LYS A 236 -1.22 -14.75 -2.25
N SER A 237 0.11 -14.72 -2.35
CA SER A 237 0.95 -13.54 -2.06
C SER A 237 1.60 -12.96 -3.33
N SER A 238 0.82 -12.80 -4.40
CA SER A 238 1.32 -12.19 -5.64
C SER A 238 1.30 -10.65 -5.58
N ALA A 239 2.00 -10.00 -6.52
CA ALA A 239 1.99 -8.55 -6.66
C ALA A 239 0.63 -7.98 -7.16
N TYR A 240 -0.35 -8.84 -7.45
CA TYR A 240 -1.69 -8.40 -7.81
C TYR A 240 -2.39 -7.74 -6.62
N VAL A 241 -3.00 -6.58 -6.86
CA VAL A 241 -3.57 -5.73 -5.80
C VAL A 241 -4.61 -6.45 -4.92
N VAL A 242 -5.39 -7.38 -5.49
CA VAL A 242 -6.39 -8.17 -4.77
C VAL A 242 -5.72 -9.21 -3.87
N ASP A 243 -4.76 -9.97 -4.42
CA ASP A 243 -3.98 -10.97 -3.67
C ASP A 243 -3.21 -10.33 -2.52
N THR A 244 -2.68 -9.13 -2.73
CA THR A 244 -2.01 -8.34 -1.69
C THR A 244 -2.97 -7.99 -0.54
N LEU A 245 -4.16 -7.42 -0.82
CA LEU A 245 -5.12 -7.11 0.24
C LEU A 245 -5.62 -8.35 0.97
N ASN A 246 -5.87 -9.44 0.23
CA ASN A 246 -6.23 -10.74 0.78
C ASN A 246 -5.18 -11.22 1.79
N SER A 247 -3.91 -11.19 1.39
CA SER A 247 -2.79 -11.58 2.25
C SER A 247 -2.66 -10.69 3.48
N VAL A 248 -2.67 -9.37 3.28
CA VAL A 248 -2.50 -8.39 4.38
C VAL A 248 -3.61 -8.54 5.42
N PHE A 249 -4.88 -8.62 5.00
CA PHE A 249 -5.98 -8.75 5.95
C PHE A 249 -6.05 -10.14 6.58
N TRP A 250 -5.63 -11.19 5.87
CA TRP A 250 -5.45 -12.51 6.48
C TRP A 250 -4.36 -12.48 7.57
N CYS A 251 -3.19 -11.88 7.33
CA CYS A 251 -2.11 -11.76 8.32
C CYS A 251 -2.55 -10.95 9.55
N LEU A 252 -3.24 -9.82 9.34
CA LEU A 252 -3.77 -8.98 10.43
C LEU A 252 -4.87 -9.69 11.23
N PHE A 253 -5.71 -10.50 10.58
CA PHE A 253 -6.75 -11.25 11.27
C PHE A 253 -6.18 -12.42 12.10
N ASN A 254 -5.12 -13.06 11.61
CA ASN A 254 -4.51 -14.25 12.23
C ASN A 254 -3.32 -13.96 13.14
N SER A 255 -2.99 -12.68 13.36
CA SER A 255 -1.90 -12.26 14.25
C SER A 255 -2.39 -11.35 15.37
N GLU A 256 -1.71 -11.39 16.51
CA GLU A 256 -1.92 -10.47 17.65
C GLU A 256 -0.70 -9.57 17.90
N GLN A 257 0.42 -9.85 17.22
CA GLN A 257 1.70 -9.15 17.40
C GLN A 257 2.30 -8.83 16.04
N TYR A 258 2.95 -7.65 15.94
CA TYR A 258 3.58 -7.17 14.71
C TYR A 258 4.55 -8.20 14.12
N PHE A 259 5.45 -8.76 14.94
CA PHE A 259 6.45 -9.73 14.51
C PHE A 259 5.85 -11.02 13.95
N VAL A 260 4.69 -11.45 14.43
CA VAL A 260 3.98 -12.61 13.89
C VAL A 260 3.36 -12.24 12.54
N ALA A 261 2.72 -11.07 12.46
CA ALA A 261 2.05 -10.62 11.24
C ALA A 261 3.02 -10.46 10.05
N VAL A 262 4.20 -9.91 10.28
CA VAL A 262 5.21 -9.70 9.21
C VAL A 262 5.91 -10.98 8.74
N LYS A 263 5.73 -12.10 9.44
CA LYS A 263 6.31 -13.41 9.11
C LYS A 263 5.34 -14.41 8.48
N SER A 264 4.04 -14.13 8.56
CA SER A 264 2.96 -15.06 8.22
C SER A 264 2.72 -15.13 6.71
#